data_AF-A0A3B9SLC0-F1
#
_entry.id   AF-A0A3B9SLC0-F1
#
_cell.length_a   1.000
_cell.length_b   1.000
_cell.length_c   1.000
_cell.angle_alpha   90.00
_cell.angle_beta   90.00
_cell.angle_gamma   90.00
#
_symmetry.space_group_name_H-M   'P 1'
#
loop_
_entity.id
_entity.type
_entity.pdbx_description
1 polymer ?
#
loop_
_entity_poly.entity_id
_entity_poly.type
_entity_poly.pdbx_seq_one_letter_code
_entity_poly.pdbx_strand_id
1 'polypeptide(L)'
;MVTLERIKEHLALVMDPEVPVLSIVDLGLVRSIEVKEMLITLGIAPTYTGCPAMDVIHDRIREALSVLETDIKIESVLHPPWTTDWMSEAGEKKLEAYGIAPPVGKAADKRSLWGPSPAVRCPRCKSEDTALVSLFGSTACKSLYQCQGCNEPFDYFKCF
;
A
#
# COMPACT_ATOMS: atom_id res chain seq x y z
N MET A 1 -12.48 1.23 27.99
CA MET A 1 -13.15 1.78 26.79
C MET A 1 -12.18 1.68 25.63
N VAL A 2 -12.61 1.09 24.51
CA VAL A 2 -11.81 1.03 23.29
C VAL A 2 -11.77 2.44 22.69
N THR A 3 -10.57 2.99 22.50
CA THR A 3 -10.37 4.30 21.89
C THR A 3 -9.94 4.15 20.44
N LEU A 4 -10.22 5.17 19.62
CA LEU A 4 -9.83 5.20 18.21
C LEU A 4 -8.30 5.09 18.06
N GLU A 5 -7.57 5.75 18.96
CA GLU A 5 -6.11 5.76 19.00
C GLU A 5 -5.57 4.34 19.19
N ARG A 6 -6.12 3.59 20.14
CA ARG A 6 -5.69 2.22 20.41
C ARG A 6 -5.98 1.27 19.25
N ILE A 7 -7.11 1.43 18.56
CA ILE A 7 -7.40 0.68 17.32
C ILE A 7 -6.34 0.97 16.26
N LYS A 8 -6.01 2.25 16.04
CA LYS A 8 -5.00 2.65 15.04
C LYS A 8 -3.60 2.11 15.37
N GLU A 9 -3.22 2.09 16.64
CA GLU A 9 -1.96 1.50 17.09
C GLU A 9 -1.87 0.01 16.73
N HIS A 10 -2.93 -0.76 16.97
CA HIS A 10 -2.97 -2.18 16.59
C HIS A 10 -2.99 -2.38 15.06
N LEU A 11 -3.76 -1.57 14.33
CA LEU A 11 -3.78 -1.63 12.86
C LEU A 11 -2.42 -1.29 12.24
N ALA A 12 -1.62 -0.43 12.86
CA ALA A 12 -0.28 -0.08 12.40
C ALA A 12 0.72 -1.25 12.50
N LEU A 13 0.39 -2.30 13.25
CA LEU A 13 1.19 -3.54 13.35
C LEU A 13 0.86 -4.55 12.25
N VAL A 14 -0.25 -4.36 11.52
CA VAL A 14 -0.67 -5.27 10.47
C VAL A 14 0.10 -4.95 9.19
N MET A 15 1.09 -5.79 8.87
CA MET A 15 1.93 -5.65 7.69
C MET A 15 1.29 -6.27 6.45
N ASP A 16 1.48 -5.63 5.30
CA ASP A 16 1.05 -6.13 4.01
C ASP A 16 1.91 -7.35 3.57
N PRO A 17 1.31 -8.46 3.13
CA PRO A 17 2.08 -9.66 2.76
C PRO A 17 2.80 -9.53 1.41
N GLU A 18 2.36 -8.62 0.52
CA GLU A 18 3.02 -8.33 -0.76
C GLU A 18 4.17 -7.32 -0.60
N VAL A 19 4.10 -6.45 0.41
CA VAL A 19 5.09 -5.44 0.76
C VAL A 19 5.33 -5.45 2.28
N PRO A 20 6.13 -6.40 2.80
CA PRO A 20 6.27 -6.65 4.25
C PRO A 20 6.84 -5.49 5.07
N VAL A 21 7.38 -4.45 4.43
CA VAL A 21 7.88 -3.23 5.08
C VAL A 21 6.77 -2.20 5.37
N LEU A 22 5.60 -2.34 4.76
CA LEU A 22 4.48 -1.42 4.91
C LEU A 22 3.36 -2.03 5.73
N SER A 23 2.81 -1.24 6.66
CA SER A 23 1.54 -1.56 7.31
C SER A 23 0.35 -1.14 6.44
N ILE A 24 -0.82 -1.70 6.75
CA ILE A 24 -2.09 -1.28 6.14
C ILE A 24 -2.41 0.20 6.41
N VAL A 25 -1.84 0.77 7.48
CA VAL A 25 -1.94 2.20 7.81
C VAL A 25 -0.98 3.01 6.94
N ASP A 26 0.26 2.54 6.74
CA ASP A 26 1.23 3.21 5.86
C ASP A 26 0.69 3.30 4.43
N LEU A 27 0.04 2.23 3.95
CA LEU A 27 -0.62 2.14 2.64
C LEU A 27 -1.96 2.89 2.56
N GLY A 28 -2.53 3.32 3.67
CA GLY A 28 -3.84 3.98 3.69
C GLY A 28 -5.02 3.09 3.29
N LEU A 29 -4.91 1.78 3.51
CA LEU A 29 -5.97 0.81 3.19
C LEU A 29 -7.19 0.99 4.11
N VAL A 30 -6.99 1.47 5.33
CA VAL A 30 -8.07 1.70 6.31
C VAL A 30 -8.78 3.01 5.99
N ARG A 31 -10.05 2.93 5.55
CA ARG A 31 -10.86 4.06 5.08
C ARG A 31 -11.80 4.62 6.11
N SER A 32 -12.37 3.75 6.94
CA SER A 32 -13.27 4.14 8.01
C SER A 32 -13.05 3.24 9.21
N ILE A 33 -13.21 3.84 10.39
CA ILE A 33 -13.23 3.14 11.67
C ILE A 33 -14.45 3.68 12.40
N GLU A 34 -15.47 2.85 12.55
CA GLU A 34 -16.65 3.16 13.36
C GLU A 34 -16.67 2.26 14.58
N VAL A 35 -16.85 2.86 15.76
CA VAL A 35 -16.98 2.13 17.02
C VAL A 35 -18.38 2.36 17.55
N LYS A 36 -19.19 1.30 17.66
CA LYS A 36 -20.55 1.34 18.21
C LYS A 36 -20.67 0.25 19.27
N GLU A 37 -20.82 0.66 20.53
CA GLU A 37 -20.95 -0.24 21.68
C GLU A 37 -19.82 -1.28 21.74
N MET A 38 -20.10 -2.53 21.37
CA MET A 38 -19.14 -3.65 21.33
C MET A 38 -18.87 -4.15 19.89
N LEU A 39 -19.03 -3.30 18.89
CA LEU A 39 -18.73 -3.60 17.49
C LEU A 39 -17.83 -2.52 16.87
N ILE A 40 -16.73 -2.97 16.27
CA ILE A 40 -15.83 -2.15 15.44
C ILE A 40 -16.10 -2.50 13.97
N THR A 41 -16.52 -1.51 13.18
CA THR A 41 -16.66 -1.65 11.74
C THR A 41 -15.48 -0.96 11.05
N LEU A 42 -14.74 -1.72 10.23
CA LEU A 42 -13.59 -1.25 9.46
C LEU A 42 -13.91 -1.28 7.97
N GLY A 43 -13.81 -0.14 7.30
CA GLY A 43 -13.81 -0.08 5.84
C GLY A 43 -12.38 -0.24 5.32
N ILE A 44 -12.10 -1.28 4.57
CA ILE A 44 -10.77 -1.56 4.00
C ILE A 44 -10.84 -1.49 2.48
N ALA A 45 -9.98 -0.69 1.86
CA ALA A 45 -9.86 -0.59 0.41
C ALA A 45 -8.61 -1.36 -0.07
N PRO A 46 -8.75 -2.31 -1.00
CA PRO A 46 -7.61 -3.03 -1.56
C PRO A 46 -6.83 -2.14 -2.55
N THR A 47 -5.51 -2.35 -2.67
CA THR A 47 -4.66 -1.63 -3.62
C THR A 47 -5.07 -1.85 -5.08
N TYR A 48 -5.69 -2.98 -5.38
CA TYR A 48 -6.37 -3.26 -6.64
C TYR A 48 -7.52 -4.24 -6.42
N THR A 49 -8.50 -4.24 -7.33
CA THR A 49 -9.64 -5.17 -7.24
C THR A 49 -9.18 -6.61 -7.45
N GLY A 50 -9.56 -7.51 -6.54
CA GLY A 50 -9.17 -8.93 -6.60
C GLY A 50 -7.79 -9.24 -6.02
N CYS A 51 -7.21 -8.33 -5.22
CA CYS A 51 -5.95 -8.57 -4.54
C CYS A 51 -6.03 -9.81 -3.63
N PRO A 52 -5.21 -10.86 -3.86
CA PRO A 52 -5.26 -12.11 -3.10
C PRO A 52 -4.74 -11.94 -1.67
N ALA A 53 -4.00 -10.86 -1.39
CA ALA A 53 -3.51 -10.54 -0.06
C ALA A 53 -4.63 -10.16 0.93
N MET A 54 -5.82 -9.80 0.45
CA MET A 54 -6.88 -9.22 1.29
C MET A 54 -7.39 -10.19 2.36
N ASP A 55 -7.51 -11.48 2.05
CA ASP A 55 -7.96 -12.47 3.04
C ASP A 55 -6.97 -12.58 4.19
N VAL A 56 -5.67 -12.63 3.87
CA VAL A 56 -4.58 -12.65 4.87
C VAL A 56 -4.56 -11.35 5.68
N ILE A 57 -4.78 -10.19 5.05
CA ILE A 57 -4.86 -8.91 5.74
C ILE A 57 -6.06 -8.89 6.71
N HIS A 58 -7.22 -9.36 6.28
CA HIS A 58 -8.42 -9.43 7.13
C HIS A 58 -8.19 -10.31 8.35
N ASP A 59 -7.55 -11.46 8.18
CA ASP A 59 -7.22 -12.36 9.30
C ASP A 59 -6.23 -11.72 10.28
N ARG A 60 -5.18 -11.07 9.77
CA ARG A 60 -4.21 -10.32 10.61
C ARG A 60 -4.85 -9.15 11.35
N ILE A 61 -5.82 -8.46 10.73
CA ILE A 61 -6.59 -7.40 11.41
C ILE A 61 -7.39 -7.97 12.58
N ARG A 62 -8.10 -9.08 12.36
CA ARG A 62 -8.87 -9.75 13.42
C ARG A 62 -7.98 -10.21 14.56
N GLU A 63 -6.82 -10.79 14.23
CA GLU A 63 -5.83 -11.20 15.22
C GLU A 63 -5.29 -10.01 16.03
N ALA A 64 -4.86 -8.94 15.35
CA ALA A 64 -4.30 -7.75 15.99
C ALA A 64 -5.28 -7.03 16.93
N LEU A 65 -6.57 -7.06 16.60
CA LEU A 65 -7.63 -6.41 17.39
C LEU A 65 -8.32 -7.35 18.39
N SER A 66 -8.02 -8.65 18.38
CA SER A 66 -8.62 -9.64 19.30
C SER A 66 -8.46 -9.28 20.78
N VAL A 67 -7.36 -8.61 21.12
CA VAL A 67 -7.04 -8.14 22.48
C VAL A 67 -7.99 -7.05 23.01
N LEU A 68 -8.84 -6.50 22.15
CA LEU A 68 -9.84 -5.49 22.52
C LEU A 68 -11.17 -6.10 22.96
N GLU A 69 -11.32 -7.44 22.89
CA GLU A 69 -12.51 -8.18 23.34
C GLU A 69 -13.82 -7.60 22.76
N THR A 70 -13.76 -7.18 21.49
CA THR A 70 -14.85 -6.50 20.78
C THR A 70 -15.09 -7.20 19.44
N ASP A 71 -16.34 -7.25 18.96
CA ASP A 71 -16.63 -7.81 17.66
C ASP A 71 -16.08 -6.92 16.55
N ILE A 72 -15.58 -7.54 15.48
CA ILE A 72 -14.96 -6.84 14.35
C ILE A 72 -15.68 -7.21 13.07
N LYS A 73 -16.24 -6.20 12.41
CA LYS A 73 -16.81 -6.30 11.06
C LYS A 73 -15.88 -5.60 10.08
N ILE A 74 -15.40 -6.32 9.07
CA ILE A 74 -14.57 -5.76 8.00
C ILE A 74 -15.41 -5.67 6.73
N GLU A 75 -15.46 -4.49 6.12
CA GLU A 75 -16.18 -4.22 4.89
C GLU A 75 -15.19 -3.80 3.79
N SER A 76 -15.26 -4.47 2.64
CA SER A 76 -14.42 -4.12 1.48
C SER A 76 -14.98 -2.89 0.78
N VAL A 77 -14.19 -1.82 0.71
CA VAL A 77 -14.54 -0.55 0.07
C VAL A 77 -13.90 -0.50 -1.30
N LEU A 78 -14.72 -0.57 -2.36
CA LEU A 78 -14.27 -0.47 -3.75
C LEU A 78 -14.53 0.91 -4.38
N HIS A 79 -15.28 1.78 -3.68
CA HIS A 79 -15.58 3.12 -4.15
C HIS A 79 -15.40 4.16 -3.03
N PRO A 80 -14.60 5.23 -3.26
CA PRO A 80 -13.70 5.40 -4.40
C PRO A 80 -12.61 4.30 -4.44
N PRO A 81 -12.02 4.00 -5.62
CA PRO A 81 -10.91 3.06 -5.70
C PRO A 81 -9.70 3.58 -4.92
N TRP A 82 -8.89 2.65 -4.40
CA TRP A 82 -7.63 3.00 -3.76
C TRP A 82 -6.68 3.67 -4.75
N THR A 83 -5.98 4.69 -4.28
CA THR A 83 -4.94 5.38 -5.04
C THR A 83 -3.70 5.58 -4.19
N THR A 84 -2.54 5.72 -4.84
CA THR A 84 -1.28 5.97 -4.15
C THR A 84 -1.28 7.27 -3.35
N ASP A 85 -2.17 8.20 -3.66
CA ASP A 85 -2.39 9.44 -2.90
C ASP A 85 -2.81 9.18 -1.44
N TRP A 86 -3.27 7.97 -1.11
CA TRP A 86 -3.64 7.59 0.26
C TRP A 86 -2.47 7.04 1.08
N MET A 87 -1.34 6.76 0.45
CA MET A 87 -0.15 6.31 1.15
C MET A 87 0.46 7.45 1.96
N SER A 88 0.98 7.11 3.13
CA SER A 88 1.68 8.06 3.99
C SER A 88 3.10 8.36 3.48
N GLU A 89 3.62 9.56 3.78
CA GLU A 89 5.02 9.92 3.48
C GLU A 89 6.02 8.97 4.14
N ALA A 90 5.69 8.45 5.33
CA ALA A 90 6.49 7.42 6.00
C ALA A 90 6.52 6.11 5.21
N GLY A 91 5.39 5.73 4.60
CA GLY A 91 5.29 4.58 3.71
C GLY A 91 6.17 4.71 2.47
N GLU A 92 6.15 5.88 1.81
CA GLU A 92 7.01 6.14 0.65
C GLU A 92 8.50 6.00 0.98
N LYS A 93 8.92 6.55 2.13
CA LYS A 93 10.32 6.44 2.59
C LYS A 93 10.70 4.99 2.92
N LYS A 94 9.79 4.23 3.52
CA LYS A 94 9.99 2.80 3.82
C LYS A 94 10.13 1.97 2.54
N LEU A 95 9.33 2.23 1.51
CA LEU A 95 9.46 1.58 0.19
C LEU A 95 10.85 1.81 -0.38
N GLU A 96 11.26 3.08 -0.44
CA GLU A 96 12.54 3.46 -1.03
C GLU A 96 13.72 2.82 -0.27
N ALA A 97 13.66 2.83 1.08
CA ALA A 97 14.66 2.19 1.93
C ALA A 97 14.70 0.67 1.77
N TYR A 98 13.56 0.04 1.47
CA TYR A 98 13.47 -1.39 1.18
C TYR A 98 13.96 -1.75 -0.23
N GLY A 99 14.19 -0.76 -1.10
CA GLY A 99 14.63 -0.98 -2.47
C GLY A 99 13.50 -1.07 -3.49
N ILE A 100 12.27 -0.67 -3.13
CA ILE A 100 11.16 -0.49 -4.05
C ILE A 100 11.03 0.99 -4.37
N ALA A 101 11.01 1.35 -5.65
CA ALA A 101 10.81 2.75 -6.02
C ALA A 101 9.37 3.18 -5.66
N PRO A 102 9.20 4.25 -4.87
CA PRO A 102 7.89 4.78 -4.52
C PRO A 102 7.17 5.33 -5.77
N PRO A 103 5.83 5.39 -5.76
CA PRO A 103 5.03 5.91 -6.87
C PRO A 103 5.41 7.36 -7.17
N VAL A 104 5.47 7.69 -8.46
CA VAL A 104 5.81 9.04 -8.94
C VAL A 104 4.54 9.72 -9.48
N GLY A 105 4.23 10.89 -8.94
CA GLY A 105 3.05 11.68 -9.32
C GLY A 105 1.82 11.37 -8.47
N LYS A 106 0.69 12.00 -8.81
CA LYS A 106 -0.61 11.77 -8.16
C LYS A 106 -1.48 10.89 -9.04
N ALA A 107 -2.36 10.10 -8.44
CA ALA A 107 -3.29 9.23 -9.16
C ALA A 107 -4.24 10.01 -10.10
N ALA A 108 -4.55 11.27 -9.76
CA ALA A 108 -5.34 12.15 -10.62
C ALA A 108 -4.61 12.56 -11.93
N ASP A 109 -3.31 12.29 -12.06
CA ASP A 109 -2.57 12.62 -13.27
C ASP A 109 -2.84 11.58 -14.38
N LYS A 110 -3.88 11.85 -15.16
CA LYS A 110 -4.27 11.06 -16.35
C LYS A 110 -3.17 10.98 -17.42
N ARG A 111 -2.08 11.75 -17.30
CA ARG A 111 -0.89 11.58 -18.13
C ARG A 111 -0.23 10.22 -17.91
N SER A 112 -0.41 9.57 -16.77
CA SER A 112 0.05 8.19 -16.56
C SER A 112 -0.55 7.18 -17.56
N LEU A 113 -1.72 7.48 -18.15
CA LEU A 113 -2.40 6.62 -19.13
C LEU A 113 -1.95 6.83 -20.59
N TRP A 114 -1.43 8.02 -20.93
CA TRP A 114 -1.16 8.42 -22.33
C TRP A 114 0.16 9.17 -22.53
N GLY A 115 0.87 9.48 -21.45
CA GLY A 115 2.11 10.22 -21.41
C GLY A 115 3.33 9.29 -21.31
N PRO A 116 4.54 9.84 -21.39
CA PRO A 116 5.77 9.08 -21.22
C PRO A 116 5.76 8.40 -19.84
N SER A 117 6.33 7.19 -19.77
CA SER A 117 6.48 6.47 -18.50
C SER A 117 7.13 7.38 -17.45
N PRO A 118 6.65 7.35 -16.19
CA PRO A 118 7.17 8.23 -15.16
C PRO A 118 8.68 8.07 -15.02
N ALA A 119 9.38 9.17 -14.76
CA ALA A 119 10.81 9.17 -14.46
C ALA A 119 11.04 8.54 -13.08
N VAL A 120 11.09 7.21 -13.04
CA VAL A 120 11.28 6.44 -11.81
C VAL A 120 12.76 6.48 -11.43
N ARG A 121 13.06 6.97 -10.23
CA ARG A 121 14.44 6.99 -9.72
C ARG A 121 14.82 5.62 -9.16
N CYS A 122 16.05 5.20 -9.43
CA CYS A 122 16.60 3.98 -8.83
C CYS A 122 16.65 4.14 -7.30
N PRO A 123 16.03 3.24 -6.51
CA PRO A 123 16.01 3.36 -5.05
C PRO A 123 17.42 3.19 -4.44
N ARG A 124 18.34 2.54 -5.16
CA ARG A 124 19.72 2.28 -4.72
C ARG A 124 20.67 3.45 -4.99
N CYS A 125 20.85 3.86 -6.25
CA CYS A 125 21.83 4.88 -6.65
C CYS A 125 21.21 6.26 -6.95
N LYS A 126 19.88 6.38 -6.87
CA LYS A 126 19.11 7.61 -7.15
C LYS A 126 19.19 8.14 -8.59
N SER A 127 19.79 7.37 -9.51
CA SER A 127 19.82 7.71 -10.94
C SER A 127 18.41 7.77 -11.52
N GLU A 128 18.18 8.74 -12.40
CA GLU A 128 16.97 8.86 -13.23
C GLU A 128 17.07 8.06 -14.53
N ASP A 129 18.26 7.54 -14.84
CA ASP A 129 18.51 6.69 -16.00
C ASP A 129 18.03 5.26 -15.72
N THR A 130 16.72 5.07 -15.82
CA THR A 130 16.02 3.80 -15.60
C THR A 130 15.13 3.45 -16.77
N ALA A 131 15.00 2.16 -17.05
CA ALA A 131 14.17 1.63 -18.12
C ALA A 131 13.13 0.66 -17.55
N LEU A 132 11.89 0.79 -18.04
CA LEU A 132 10.84 -0.19 -17.77
C LEU A 132 11.18 -1.49 -18.50
N VAL A 133 11.28 -2.58 -17.74
CA VAL A 133 11.52 -3.93 -18.28
C VAL A 133 10.21 -4.67 -18.47
N SER A 134 9.28 -4.54 -17.51
CA SER A 134 7.98 -5.21 -17.54
C SER A 134 6.94 -4.43 -16.75
N LEU A 135 5.70 -4.36 -17.27
CA LEU A 135 4.54 -3.79 -16.55
C LEU A 135 4.10 -4.63 -15.33
N PHE A 136 4.65 -5.83 -15.20
CA PHE A 136 4.41 -6.78 -14.11
C PHE A 136 5.71 -7.03 -13.36
N GLY A 137 5.71 -6.70 -12.05
CA GLY A 137 6.82 -6.96 -11.13
C GLY A 137 6.56 -8.18 -10.26
N SER A 138 7.08 -8.17 -9.03
CA SER A 138 6.85 -9.26 -8.06
C SER A 138 5.38 -9.46 -7.68
N THR A 139 4.58 -8.40 -7.73
CA THR A 139 3.13 -8.44 -7.47
C THR A 139 2.38 -7.53 -8.44
N ALA A 140 1.06 -7.71 -8.55
CA ALA A 140 0.25 -6.98 -9.54
C ALA A 140 0.24 -5.46 -9.32
N CYS A 141 0.48 -5.00 -8.09
CA CYS A 141 0.65 -3.59 -7.77
C CYS A 141 2.02 -3.00 -8.16
N LYS A 142 2.96 -3.83 -8.66
CA LYS A 142 4.31 -3.41 -9.04
C LYS A 142 4.63 -3.66 -10.52
N SER A 143 5.64 -2.96 -11.00
CA SER A 143 6.26 -3.15 -12.32
C SER A 143 7.77 -3.24 -12.16
N LEU A 144 8.44 -3.93 -13.08
CA LEU A 144 9.87 -4.16 -13.02
C LEU A 144 10.63 -3.13 -13.85
N TYR A 145 11.61 -2.48 -13.23
CA TYR A 145 12.53 -1.54 -13.85
C TYR A 145 13.97 -2.03 -13.72
N GLN A 146 14.85 -1.51 -14.57
CA GLN A 146 16.29 -1.67 -14.42
C GLN A 146 16.98 -0.31 -14.50
N CYS A 147 17.90 -0.04 -13.58
CA CYS A 147 18.73 1.15 -13.64
C CYS A 147 19.90 0.92 -14.61
N GLN A 148 20.11 1.83 -15.56
CA GLN A 148 21.22 1.75 -16.51
C GLN A 148 22.55 2.24 -15.91
N GLY A 149 22.48 3.04 -14.83
CA GLY A 149 23.68 3.56 -14.14
C GLY A 149 24.37 2.55 -13.22
N CYS A 150 23.60 1.73 -12.49
CA CYS A 150 24.15 0.70 -11.59
C CYS A 150 23.79 -0.75 -11.99
N ASN A 151 23.04 -0.92 -13.09
CA ASN A 151 22.57 -2.21 -13.62
C ASN A 151 21.62 -3.01 -12.71
N GLU A 152 21.19 -2.44 -11.58
CA GLU A 152 20.31 -3.11 -10.63
C GLU A 152 18.86 -3.16 -11.15
N PRO A 153 18.22 -4.35 -11.18
CA PRO A 153 16.78 -4.47 -11.36
C PRO A 153 16.05 -4.12 -10.06
N PHE A 154 14.91 -3.45 -10.14
CA PHE A 154 14.11 -3.08 -8.96
C PHE A 154 12.62 -2.99 -9.29
N ASP A 155 11.78 -3.21 -8.28
CA ASP A 155 10.34 -3.02 -8.40
C ASP A 155 9.98 -1.53 -8.24
N TYR A 156 9.05 -1.06 -9.05
CA TYR A 156 8.36 0.21 -8.92
C TYR A 156 6.93 -0.04 -8.46
N PHE A 157 6.50 0.63 -7.39
CA PHE A 157 5.12 0.57 -6.92
C PHE A 157 4.24 1.45 -7.80
N LYS A 158 3.29 0.84 -8.52
CA LYS A 158 2.52 1.53 -9.56
C LYS A 158 1.54 2.54 -8.97
N CYS A 159 1.36 3.62 -9.70
CA CYS A 159 0.27 4.57 -9.49
C CYS A 159 -0.98 4.02 -10.21
N PHE A 160 -2.11 3.95 -9.51
CA PHE A 160 -3.43 3.56 -10.02
C PHE A 160 -4.40 4.73 -9.93
#